data_AF-A0A2V1AVB2-F1
#
_entry.id   AF-A0A2V1AVB2-F1
#
_cell.length_a   1.000
_cell.length_b   1.000
_cell.length_c   1.000
_cell.angle_alpha   90.00
_cell.angle_beta   90.00
_cell.angle_gamma   90.00
#
_symmetry.space_group_name_H-M   'P 1'
#
loop_
_entity.id
_entity.type
_entity.pdbx_description
1 polymer ?
#
loop_
_entity_poly.entity_id
_entity_poly.type
_entity_poly.pdbx_seq_one_letter_code
_entity_poly.pdbx_strand_id
1 'polypeptide(L)'
;MCGIFLSVAQSLPLVGLECREYDEGEISSLVGNRLDLQTALSDHDKEKVKNADAIRQRKSELGRLSMKNHSKRIEELEREISELSVVAGASALEISASLDTTLVDIMARGPDYASLVEEKRDGWSLRALSSVLSLRQPFTKQPSGDDRYIFQFNGELYNEDCLDGNDVKFAWEKLSSGLQGGIDELAKALGGLLGEFAFVLTDKVKKKVYFGKDHVGKRSLLFSTTDGLAVASVFSHGPTEDLQECQPGILYTYSIGDGTISKTAYPQTLHSSPIRGNHYDSEYSQLDTRVDKLHEHLQKACLLRQQTVHPYHATKTQVAVLFSGGLDCTIIAALIAKNYTRLDHPVTIDLLTVGFENPRTGLSPSQSPDRQLSERSWYELSKKFVDTNVSFRLVQVDVSYGEWLAHRSRVLGLIHPTSTEMDLSIAIAFYFASRPGKFAALRAGHSFDKSIIWTDFLENRDKFVETEQEYFSSAKVLFSGLGADELYGGYSRHESIFDSLKEGFAENEIHSLYDELSASLMYDINAIYERNLGRDDRAISSWGKELRYPYLDNDVIEFSTNGIEPHYKIRLSWANIKTKKGEKRVKVYSRKYLLRQLAHKLDLPMAAEEVKRAIQN
;
A
#
# COMPACT_ATOMS: atom_id res chain seq x y z
N MET A 1 -14.00 -3.66 3.17
CA MET A 1 -13.47 -2.44 3.84
C MET A 1 -14.53 -1.58 4.55
N CYS A 2 -14.14 -0.90 5.65
CA CYS A 2 -14.92 0.13 6.36
C CYS A 2 -14.01 1.27 6.86
N GLY A 3 -14.50 2.51 7.00
CA GLY A 3 -13.87 3.54 7.82
C GLY A 3 -14.39 3.46 9.26
N ILE A 4 -13.50 3.33 10.25
CA ILE A 4 -13.87 3.29 11.67
C ILE A 4 -13.50 4.61 12.35
N PHE A 5 -14.42 5.17 13.12
CA PHE A 5 -14.14 6.15 14.18
C PHE A 5 -14.97 5.84 15.43
N LEU A 6 -14.34 5.94 16.60
CA LEU A 6 -14.94 5.90 17.92
C LEU A 6 -14.30 6.99 18.80
N SER A 7 -15.10 7.68 19.61
CA SER A 7 -14.64 8.50 20.73
C SER A 7 -15.52 8.22 21.96
N VAL A 8 -14.91 8.05 23.14
CA VAL A 8 -15.59 7.87 24.42
C VAL A 8 -14.92 8.68 25.53
N ALA A 9 -15.70 9.45 26.29
CA ALA A 9 -15.21 10.36 27.34
C ALA A 9 -16.20 10.50 28.51
N GLN A 10 -15.72 10.92 29.68
CA GLN A 10 -16.52 11.09 30.91
C GLN A 10 -17.25 12.45 30.99
N SER A 11 -17.97 12.84 29.92
CA SER A 11 -18.86 14.04 29.81
C SER A 11 -18.14 15.41 29.88
N LEU A 12 -18.56 16.55 29.27
CA LEU A 12 -19.55 16.99 28.26
C LEU A 12 -18.91 18.26 27.58
N PRO A 13 -19.40 18.82 26.44
CA PRO A 13 -20.67 18.56 25.76
C PRO A 13 -20.56 17.99 24.33
N LEU A 14 -21.59 17.21 23.95
CA LEU A 14 -21.99 17.10 22.54
C LEU A 14 -22.89 18.28 22.18
N VAL A 15 -22.45 19.11 21.22
CA VAL A 15 -23.27 20.12 20.54
C VAL A 15 -24.16 19.39 19.53
N GLY A 16 -25.44 19.76 19.46
CA GLY A 16 -26.52 19.02 18.81
C GLY A 16 -26.21 18.47 17.41
N LEU A 17 -25.78 17.21 17.39
CA LEU A 17 -25.75 16.33 16.23
C LEU A 17 -26.72 15.18 16.53
N GLU A 18 -27.37 14.68 15.48
CA GLU A 18 -28.36 13.60 15.58
C GLU A 18 -27.75 12.30 15.04
N CYS A 19 -28.16 11.16 15.57
CA CYS A 19 -27.83 9.86 14.97
C CYS A 19 -28.32 9.85 13.51
N ARG A 20 -27.39 9.74 12.57
CA ARG A 20 -27.64 10.00 11.15
C ARG A 20 -27.00 8.95 10.27
N GLU A 21 -27.80 8.43 9.34
CA GLU A 21 -27.31 7.70 8.17
C GLU A 21 -26.97 8.70 7.05
N TYR A 22 -25.99 8.36 6.23
CA TYR A 22 -25.56 9.12 5.06
C TYR A 22 -25.52 8.20 3.86
N ASP A 23 -26.11 8.62 2.74
CA ASP A 23 -26.04 7.89 1.46
C ASP A 23 -24.80 8.28 0.63
N GLU A 24 -24.57 7.55 -0.47
CA GLU A 24 -23.43 7.78 -1.38
C GLU A 24 -23.39 9.21 -1.94
N GLY A 25 -24.55 9.82 -2.22
CA GLY A 25 -24.64 11.17 -2.76
C GLY A 25 -24.27 12.24 -1.73
N GLU A 26 -24.76 12.09 -0.49
CA GLU A 26 -24.40 12.94 0.63
C GLU A 26 -22.90 12.83 0.95
N ILE A 27 -22.36 11.61 1.01
CA ILE A 27 -20.93 11.38 1.27
C ILE A 27 -20.08 11.98 0.14
N SER A 28 -20.44 11.73 -1.13
CA SER A 28 -19.73 12.28 -2.29
C SER A 28 -19.65 13.81 -2.24
N SER A 29 -20.76 14.48 -1.89
CA SER A 29 -20.81 15.93 -1.69
C SER A 29 -19.90 16.39 -0.55
N LEU A 30 -19.96 15.77 0.63
CA LEU A 30 -19.13 16.14 1.78
C LEU A 30 -17.64 15.95 1.51
N VAL A 31 -17.26 14.82 0.91
CA VAL A 31 -15.88 14.47 0.57
C VAL A 31 -15.35 15.36 -0.56
N GLY A 32 -16.17 15.67 -1.58
CA GLY A 32 -15.82 16.57 -2.67
C GLY A 32 -15.53 18.00 -2.19
N ASN A 33 -16.48 18.61 -1.47
CA ASN A 33 -16.30 19.95 -0.90
C ASN A 33 -15.04 20.03 0.00
N ARG A 34 -14.76 18.98 0.76
CA ARG A 34 -13.55 18.89 1.60
C ARG A 34 -12.27 18.74 0.77
N LEU A 35 -12.29 17.94 -0.29
CA LEU A 35 -11.17 17.78 -1.20
C LEU A 35 -10.79 19.12 -1.83
N ASP A 36 -11.76 19.83 -2.41
CA ASP A 36 -11.55 21.13 -3.07
C ASP A 36 -10.89 22.16 -2.13
N LEU A 37 -11.31 22.20 -0.86
CA LEU A 37 -10.70 23.04 0.17
C LEU A 37 -9.27 22.62 0.52
N GLN A 38 -8.99 21.31 0.57
CA GLN A 38 -7.68 20.77 0.93
C GLN A 38 -6.65 20.81 -0.22
N THR A 39 -7.11 20.91 -1.47
CA THR A 39 -6.27 20.84 -2.67
C THR A 39 -6.33 22.10 -3.52
N ALA A 40 -6.77 23.22 -2.93
CA ALA A 40 -6.60 24.54 -3.52
C ALA A 40 -5.13 24.99 -3.41
N LEU A 41 -4.52 25.38 -4.53
CA LEU A 41 -3.20 26.01 -4.52
C LEU A 41 -3.26 27.35 -3.76
N SER A 42 -2.37 27.54 -2.80
CA SER A 42 -2.12 28.86 -2.21
C SER A 42 -1.56 29.82 -3.28
N ASP A 43 -1.70 31.14 -3.09
CA ASP A 43 -1.12 32.10 -4.04
C ASP A 43 0.41 31.98 -4.16
N HIS A 44 1.05 31.59 -3.06
CA HIS A 44 2.48 31.25 -2.99
C HIS A 44 2.82 29.99 -3.82
N ASP A 45 1.97 28.96 -3.82
CA ASP A 45 2.20 27.77 -4.65
C ASP A 45 1.87 28.04 -6.13
N LYS A 46 0.91 28.91 -6.44
CA LYS A 46 0.71 29.42 -7.82
C LYS A 46 1.96 30.15 -8.32
N GLU A 47 2.62 30.92 -7.46
CA GLU A 47 3.89 31.58 -7.79
C GLU A 47 5.03 30.58 -8.00
N LYS A 48 5.17 29.54 -7.16
CA LYS A 48 6.12 28.44 -7.40
C LYS A 48 5.90 27.76 -8.75
N VAL A 49 4.65 27.44 -9.10
CA VAL A 49 4.30 26.81 -10.38
C VAL A 49 4.66 27.73 -11.54
N LYS A 50 4.33 29.03 -11.45
CA LYS A 50 4.70 30.03 -12.46
C LYS A 50 6.22 30.19 -12.62
N ASN A 51 6.97 30.12 -11.53
CA ASN A 51 8.43 30.23 -11.55
C ASN A 51 9.14 28.92 -11.97
N ALA A 52 8.44 27.78 -11.99
CA ALA A 52 9.04 26.47 -12.28
C ALA A 52 9.71 26.42 -13.66
N ASP A 53 9.05 26.89 -14.72
CA ASP A 53 9.65 26.96 -16.07
C ASP A 53 10.82 27.94 -16.13
N ALA A 54 10.72 29.08 -15.45
CA ALA A 54 11.77 30.08 -15.38
C ALA A 54 13.04 29.53 -14.70
N ILE A 55 12.88 28.73 -13.64
CA ILE A 55 13.96 27.99 -12.95
C ILE A 55 14.52 26.88 -13.85
N ARG A 56 13.65 26.12 -14.53
CA ARG A 56 14.03 25.01 -15.43
C ARG A 56 14.90 25.49 -16.58
N GLN A 57 14.53 26.60 -17.22
CA GLN A 57 15.33 27.22 -18.30
C GLN A 57 16.73 27.61 -17.81
N ARG A 58 16.82 28.28 -16.65
CA ARG A 58 18.09 28.69 -16.03
C ARG A 58 18.97 27.51 -15.64
N LYS A 59 18.40 26.43 -15.09
CA LYS A 59 19.12 25.19 -14.80
C LYS A 59 19.62 24.49 -16.07
N SER A 60 18.85 24.52 -17.15
CA SER A 60 19.29 23.98 -18.45
C SER A 60 20.42 24.80 -19.07
N GLU A 61 20.42 26.13 -18.89
CA GLU A 61 21.55 26.99 -19.25
C GLU A 61 22.77 26.66 -18.40
N LEU A 62 22.63 26.65 -17.07
CA LEU A 62 23.68 26.34 -16.10
C LEU A 62 24.40 25.01 -16.41
N GLY A 63 23.64 23.95 -16.70
CA GLY A 63 24.17 22.63 -17.05
C GLY A 63 24.91 22.55 -18.40
N ARG A 64 24.82 23.59 -19.25
CA ARG A 64 25.55 23.70 -20.52
C ARG A 64 26.82 24.54 -20.40
N LEU A 65 27.01 25.28 -19.30
CA LEU A 65 28.13 26.21 -19.12
C LEU A 65 29.34 25.53 -18.48
N SER A 66 30.53 25.78 -19.04
CA SER A 66 31.79 25.37 -18.40
C SER A 66 32.23 26.38 -17.34
N MET A 67 32.40 25.91 -16.09
CA MET A 67 33.03 26.61 -14.96
C MET A 67 34.28 27.42 -15.34
N LYS A 68 35.13 26.87 -16.21
CA LYS A 68 36.42 27.47 -16.58
C LYS A 68 36.29 28.73 -17.44
N ASN A 69 35.15 28.90 -18.13
CA ASN A 69 34.95 29.96 -19.13
C ASN A 69 33.81 30.93 -18.77
N HIS A 70 32.92 30.58 -17.83
CA HIS A 70 31.66 31.30 -17.60
C HIS A 70 31.33 31.57 -16.12
N SER A 71 32.32 31.62 -15.22
CA SER A 71 32.11 31.75 -13.76
C SER A 71 31.09 32.83 -13.37
N LYS A 72 31.19 34.04 -13.92
CA LYS A 72 30.24 35.13 -13.64
C LYS A 72 28.79 34.83 -14.06
N ARG A 73 28.58 34.12 -15.18
CA ARG A 73 27.22 33.74 -15.64
C ARG A 73 26.68 32.57 -14.82
N ILE A 74 27.56 31.71 -14.33
CA ILE A 74 27.22 30.64 -13.38
C ILE A 74 26.75 31.25 -12.05
N GLU A 75 27.53 32.15 -11.45
CA GLU A 75 27.16 32.90 -10.23
C GLU A 75 25.85 33.68 -10.40
N GLU A 76 25.65 34.31 -11.56
CA GLU A 76 24.41 35.03 -11.88
C GLU A 76 23.20 34.09 -12.02
N LEU A 77 23.33 32.98 -12.75
CA LEU A 77 22.28 31.97 -12.88
C LEU A 77 21.93 31.32 -11.54
N GLU A 78 22.93 31.04 -10.70
CA GLU A 78 22.71 30.52 -9.33
C GLU A 78 21.96 31.55 -8.47
N ARG A 79 22.27 32.85 -8.62
CA ARG A 79 21.51 33.93 -7.97
C ARG A 79 20.07 34.03 -8.51
N GLU A 80 19.87 34.04 -9.84
CA GLU A 80 18.54 34.08 -10.46
C GLU A 80 17.68 32.86 -10.06
N ILE A 81 18.28 31.66 -9.98
CA ILE A 81 17.60 30.44 -9.49
C ILE A 81 17.25 30.59 -8.01
N SER A 82 18.14 31.15 -7.19
CA SER A 82 17.88 31.42 -5.78
C SER A 82 16.73 32.42 -5.61
N GLU A 83 16.78 33.57 -6.29
CA GLU A 83 15.74 34.59 -6.28
C GLU A 83 14.37 34.03 -6.69
N LEU A 84 14.29 33.22 -7.77
CA LEU A 84 13.05 32.57 -8.21
C LEU A 84 12.57 31.45 -7.27
N SER A 85 13.47 30.86 -6.47
CA SER A 85 13.16 29.82 -5.48
C SER A 85 12.81 30.42 -4.10
N VAL A 86 13.23 31.66 -3.82
CA VAL A 86 12.91 32.42 -2.61
C VAL A 86 11.57 33.11 -2.83
N VAL A 87 10.51 32.46 -2.38
CA VAL A 87 9.21 33.11 -2.16
C VAL A 87 9.12 33.45 -0.66
N ALA A 88 8.67 34.67 -0.35
CA ALA A 88 8.79 35.26 0.98
C ALA A 88 8.21 34.40 2.13
N GLY A 89 8.81 34.53 3.31
CA GLY A 89 8.73 33.53 4.38
C GLY A 89 7.36 33.35 5.06
N ALA A 90 7.05 32.09 5.30
CA ALA A 90 6.23 31.54 6.38
C ALA A 90 4.87 32.20 6.72
N SER A 91 3.80 31.57 6.22
CA SER A 91 2.80 31.01 7.12
C SER A 91 2.21 29.75 6.46
N ALA A 92 2.27 28.60 7.14
CA ALA A 92 1.38 27.50 6.76
C ALA A 92 -0.04 27.95 7.11
N LEU A 93 -1.00 27.79 6.21
CA LEU A 93 -2.40 28.03 6.54
C LEU A 93 -2.80 27.12 7.71
N GLU A 94 -2.85 27.68 8.92
CA GLU A 94 -3.49 27.06 10.07
C GLU A 94 -4.98 26.95 9.75
N ILE A 95 -5.35 25.83 9.13
CA ILE A 95 -6.74 25.42 9.02
C ILE A 95 -7.20 25.17 10.46
N SER A 96 -7.91 26.14 11.01
CA SER A 96 -8.53 26.07 12.34
C SER A 96 -9.23 24.73 12.49
N ALA A 97 -8.80 23.95 13.49
CA ALA A 97 -9.28 22.60 13.73
C ALA A 97 -10.72 22.64 14.29
N SER A 98 -11.71 22.80 13.41
CA SER A 98 -13.09 22.44 13.73
C SER A 98 -13.16 20.91 13.93
N LEU A 99 -13.72 20.49 15.07
CA LEU A 99 -13.54 19.15 15.63
C LEU A 99 -14.28 18.01 14.88
N ASP A 100 -14.91 18.28 13.74
CA ASP A 100 -15.69 17.30 12.94
C ASP A 100 -15.03 16.91 11.60
N THR A 101 -13.81 17.40 11.34
CA THR A 101 -13.12 17.21 10.06
C THR A 101 -12.68 15.77 9.77
N THR A 102 -12.24 15.02 10.79
CA THR A 102 -11.84 13.61 10.65
C THR A 102 -13.01 12.69 10.26
N LEU A 103 -14.25 13.03 10.60
CA LEU A 103 -15.42 12.22 10.23
C LEU A 103 -15.59 12.12 8.70
N VAL A 104 -15.30 13.20 7.97
CA VAL A 104 -15.39 13.20 6.49
C VAL A 104 -14.24 12.40 5.85
N ASP A 105 -13.04 12.43 6.44
CA ASP A 105 -11.93 11.59 5.97
C ASP A 105 -12.19 10.08 6.22
N ILE A 106 -12.97 9.77 7.27
CA ILE A 106 -13.49 8.43 7.53
C ILE A 106 -14.58 8.05 6.52
N MET A 107 -15.51 8.95 6.20
CA MET A 107 -16.51 8.74 5.13
C MET A 107 -15.88 8.50 3.75
N ALA A 108 -14.75 9.15 3.46
CA ALA A 108 -14.02 8.94 2.21
C ALA A 108 -13.48 7.51 2.04
N ARG A 109 -13.35 6.72 3.13
CA ARG A 109 -12.90 5.31 3.11
C ARG A 109 -13.99 4.33 2.69
N GLY A 110 -15.25 4.67 2.95
CA GLY A 110 -16.42 3.85 2.62
C GLY A 110 -17.54 4.70 2.05
N PRO A 111 -17.44 5.12 0.78
CA PRO A 111 -18.33 6.11 0.20
C PRO A 111 -19.74 5.60 -0.08
N ASP A 112 -20.00 4.29 0.00
CA ASP A 112 -21.29 3.72 -0.41
C ASP A 112 -22.39 3.93 0.66
N TYR A 113 -21.99 4.12 1.93
CA TYR A 113 -22.89 4.36 3.07
C TYR A 113 -22.11 4.77 4.33
N ALA A 114 -22.68 5.61 5.20
CA ALA A 114 -22.12 5.82 6.54
C ALA A 114 -23.22 5.98 7.60
N SER A 115 -22.89 5.69 8.87
CA SER A 115 -23.80 5.85 9.99
C SER A 115 -23.08 6.36 11.23
N LEU A 116 -23.56 7.49 11.75
CA LEU A 116 -23.13 8.10 13.00
C LEU A 116 -24.09 7.73 14.12
N VAL A 117 -23.56 7.12 15.18
CA VAL A 117 -24.27 6.81 16.43
C VAL A 117 -23.67 7.65 17.55
N GLU A 118 -24.51 8.39 18.26
CA GLU A 118 -24.12 9.16 19.44
C GLU A 118 -25.00 8.77 20.63
N GLU A 119 -24.37 8.45 21.76
CA GLU A 119 -25.07 8.08 23.00
C GLU A 119 -24.48 8.81 24.20
N LYS A 120 -25.34 9.15 25.18
CA LYS A 120 -24.96 9.60 26.52
C LYS A 120 -25.57 8.64 27.54
N ARG A 121 -24.76 8.04 28.41
CA ARG A 121 -25.21 7.13 29.48
C ARG A 121 -24.36 7.34 30.73
N ASP A 122 -24.93 7.23 31.92
CA ASP A 122 -24.22 7.03 33.20
C ASP A 122 -22.88 7.80 33.40
N GLY A 123 -22.87 9.11 33.10
CA GLY A 123 -21.68 9.98 33.26
C GLY A 123 -20.65 9.93 32.13
N TRP A 124 -20.91 9.23 31.02
CA TRP A 124 -20.05 9.17 29.84
C TRP A 124 -20.83 9.41 28.54
N SER A 125 -20.09 9.74 27.49
CA SER A 125 -20.59 9.93 26.12
C SER A 125 -19.80 9.10 25.13
N LEU A 126 -20.47 8.69 24.06
CA LEU A 126 -19.92 7.92 22.94
C LEU A 126 -20.32 8.57 21.61
N ARG A 127 -19.38 8.61 20.67
CA ARG A 127 -19.59 8.91 19.25
C ARG A 127 -18.93 7.80 18.43
N ALA A 128 -19.68 7.09 17.61
CA ALA A 128 -19.17 6.05 16.70
C ALA A 128 -19.64 6.32 15.27
N LEU A 129 -18.71 6.47 14.33
CA LEU A 129 -18.99 6.56 12.90
C LEU A 129 -18.41 5.32 12.21
N SER A 130 -19.24 4.65 11.41
CA SER A 130 -18.78 3.61 10.48
C SER A 130 -19.17 4.00 9.05
N SER A 131 -18.27 3.76 8.10
CA SER A 131 -18.44 4.13 6.69
C SER A 131 -18.07 2.94 5.80
N VAL A 132 -18.95 2.46 4.93
CA VAL A 132 -18.85 1.15 4.28
C VAL A 132 -18.43 1.29 2.82
N LEU A 133 -17.38 0.57 2.43
CA LEU A 133 -17.12 0.22 1.03
C LEU A 133 -17.56 -1.23 0.82
N SER A 134 -18.69 -1.42 0.15
CA SER A 134 -19.34 -2.71 0.03
C SER A 134 -18.70 -3.54 -1.07
N LEU A 135 -17.87 -4.49 -0.65
CA LEU A 135 -17.18 -5.47 -1.49
C LEU A 135 -17.69 -6.92 -1.26
N ARG A 136 -18.68 -7.08 -0.38
CA ARG A 136 -19.33 -8.34 -0.03
C ARG A 136 -20.84 -8.23 -0.16
N GLN A 137 -21.47 -9.34 -0.57
CA GLN A 137 -22.91 -9.51 -0.55
C GLN A 137 -23.36 -10.47 0.56
N PRO A 138 -24.55 -10.28 1.15
CA PRO A 138 -25.40 -9.09 1.00
C PRO A 138 -24.76 -7.84 1.64
N PHE A 139 -25.11 -6.67 1.10
CA PHE A 139 -24.79 -5.38 1.71
C PHE A 139 -25.13 -5.38 3.21
N THR A 140 -24.17 -4.96 4.03
CA THR A 140 -24.30 -4.98 5.50
C THR A 140 -23.91 -3.61 6.05
N LYS A 141 -24.91 -2.92 6.63
CA LYS A 141 -24.73 -1.63 7.31
C LYS A 141 -23.80 -1.79 8.52
N GLN A 142 -23.05 -0.74 8.83
CA GLN A 142 -22.25 -0.61 10.05
C GLN A 142 -22.51 0.76 10.71
N PRO A 143 -22.35 0.92 12.04
CA PRO A 143 -21.95 -0.11 13.00
C PRO A 143 -23.00 -1.23 13.11
N SER A 144 -22.53 -2.45 13.35
CA SER A 144 -23.35 -3.62 13.66
C SER A 144 -23.47 -3.76 15.19
N GLY A 145 -24.28 -4.72 15.68
CA GLY A 145 -24.44 -5.01 17.09
C GLY A 145 -25.90 -5.01 17.55
N ASP A 146 -26.13 -4.60 18.80
CA ASP A 146 -27.43 -4.63 19.48
C ASP A 146 -27.56 -3.49 20.54
N ASP A 147 -28.60 -3.54 21.37
CA ASP A 147 -28.83 -2.54 22.44
C ASP A 147 -27.66 -2.42 23.44
N ARG A 148 -26.84 -3.46 23.58
CA ARG A 148 -25.66 -3.52 24.45
C ARG A 148 -24.35 -3.30 23.69
N TYR A 149 -24.21 -3.79 22.47
CA TYR A 149 -22.94 -3.80 21.74
C TYR A 149 -22.95 -2.90 20.51
N ILE A 150 -21.84 -2.18 20.30
CA ILE A 150 -21.53 -1.47 19.04
C ILE A 150 -20.29 -2.13 18.46
N PHE A 151 -20.40 -2.67 17.24
CA PHE A 151 -19.32 -3.36 16.53
C PHE A 151 -19.01 -2.69 15.20
N GLN A 152 -17.74 -2.35 15.00
CA GLN A 152 -17.21 -1.70 13.82
C GLN A 152 -16.09 -2.58 13.26
N PHE A 153 -16.15 -2.94 11.98
CA PHE A 153 -15.23 -3.87 11.33
C PHE A 153 -14.78 -3.34 9.97
N ASN A 154 -13.50 -2.99 9.87
CA ASN A 154 -12.82 -2.62 8.65
C ASN A 154 -11.92 -3.76 8.22
N GLY A 155 -12.37 -4.57 7.27
CA GLY A 155 -11.48 -5.55 6.67
C GLY A 155 -12.11 -6.35 5.56
N GLU A 156 -11.42 -7.45 5.28
CA GLU A 156 -11.86 -8.60 4.50
C GLU A 156 -11.34 -9.87 5.19
N LEU A 157 -12.21 -10.87 5.36
CA LEU A 157 -11.82 -12.20 5.86
C LEU A 157 -11.82 -13.27 4.77
N TYR A 158 -10.83 -14.15 4.83
CA TYR A 158 -10.57 -15.24 3.89
C TYR A 158 -10.78 -16.63 4.54
N ASN A 159 -11.41 -16.68 5.72
CA ASN A 159 -11.87 -17.94 6.33
C ASN A 159 -12.91 -18.62 5.41
N GLU A 160 -12.79 -19.94 5.19
CA GLU A 160 -13.69 -20.71 4.32
C GLU A 160 -15.18 -20.50 4.67
N ASP A 161 -15.49 -20.52 5.97
CA ASP A 161 -16.82 -20.25 6.56
C ASP A 161 -17.51 -18.95 6.09
N CYS A 162 -16.76 -17.98 5.54
CA CYS A 162 -17.26 -16.65 5.20
C CYS A 162 -17.00 -16.21 3.74
N LEU A 163 -16.48 -17.10 2.88
CA LEU A 163 -16.19 -16.75 1.48
C LEU A 163 -17.47 -16.40 0.71
N ASP A 164 -18.51 -17.24 0.80
CA ASP A 164 -19.81 -17.06 0.13
C ASP A 164 -20.78 -16.12 0.90
N GLY A 165 -20.28 -15.41 1.91
CA GLY A 165 -21.10 -14.61 2.83
C GLY A 165 -20.55 -13.21 3.12
N ASN A 166 -21.14 -12.58 4.14
CA ASN A 166 -20.67 -11.31 4.65
C ASN A 166 -19.79 -11.53 5.90
N ASP A 167 -18.54 -11.12 5.81
CA ASP A 167 -17.50 -11.31 6.81
C ASP A 167 -17.73 -10.53 8.11
N VAL A 168 -18.39 -9.37 8.05
CA VAL A 168 -18.78 -8.60 9.25
C VAL A 168 -19.70 -9.43 10.16
N LYS A 169 -20.62 -10.22 9.59
CA LYS A 169 -21.52 -11.09 10.37
C LYS A 169 -20.76 -12.26 11.01
N PHE A 170 -19.92 -12.92 10.23
CA PHE A 170 -19.06 -14.01 10.72
C PHE A 170 -18.10 -13.53 11.84
N ALA A 171 -17.48 -12.37 11.67
CA ALA A 171 -16.65 -11.74 12.69
C ALA A 171 -17.48 -11.42 13.95
N TRP A 172 -18.66 -10.82 13.79
CA TRP A 172 -19.55 -10.52 14.90
C TRP A 172 -19.95 -11.78 15.70
N GLU A 173 -20.32 -12.86 15.02
CA GLU A 173 -20.71 -14.13 15.66
C GLU A 173 -19.54 -14.76 16.43
N LYS A 174 -18.33 -14.84 15.83
CA LYS A 174 -17.15 -15.38 16.53
C LYS A 174 -16.72 -14.52 17.71
N LEU A 175 -16.71 -13.19 17.57
CA LEU A 175 -16.23 -12.28 18.62
C LEU A 175 -17.24 -12.12 19.76
N SER A 176 -18.54 -12.07 19.47
CA SER A 176 -19.59 -12.03 20.51
C SER A 176 -19.64 -13.33 21.31
N SER A 177 -19.41 -14.49 20.68
CA SER A 177 -19.24 -15.78 21.37
C SER A 177 -17.98 -15.81 22.24
N GLY A 178 -16.82 -15.38 21.70
CA GLY A 178 -15.58 -15.28 22.46
C GLY A 178 -15.69 -14.38 23.70
N LEU A 179 -16.38 -13.24 23.58
CA LEU A 179 -16.60 -12.29 24.68
C LEU A 179 -17.49 -12.85 25.81
N GLN A 180 -18.32 -13.86 25.54
CA GLN A 180 -19.04 -14.61 26.59
C GLN A 180 -18.10 -15.52 27.38
N GLY A 181 -17.10 -16.12 26.71
CA GLY A 181 -16.05 -16.94 27.34
C GLY A 181 -15.00 -16.14 28.12
N GLY A 182 -14.82 -14.86 27.81
CA GLY A 182 -13.92 -13.95 28.52
C GLY A 182 -12.88 -13.30 27.60
N ILE A 183 -11.84 -12.70 28.19
CA ILE A 183 -10.82 -11.97 27.41
C ILE A 183 -9.95 -12.92 26.57
N ASP A 184 -9.60 -14.09 27.12
CA ASP A 184 -8.73 -15.05 26.45
C ASP A 184 -9.44 -15.77 25.30
N GLU A 185 -10.72 -16.12 25.47
CA GLU A 185 -11.54 -16.69 24.39
C GLU A 185 -11.87 -15.65 23.31
N LEU A 186 -12.01 -14.36 23.65
CA LEU A 186 -12.07 -13.28 22.65
C LEU A 186 -10.74 -13.13 21.88
N ALA A 187 -9.60 -13.15 22.56
CA ALA A 187 -8.28 -13.11 21.92
C ALA A 187 -8.07 -14.32 20.99
N LYS A 188 -8.53 -15.50 21.39
CA LYS A 188 -8.52 -16.74 20.59
C LYS A 188 -9.45 -16.69 19.39
N ALA A 189 -10.64 -16.11 19.54
CA ALA A 189 -11.54 -15.87 18.41
C ALA A 189 -10.90 -14.93 17.37
N LEU A 190 -10.20 -13.88 17.82
CA LEU A 190 -9.41 -12.98 16.96
C LEU A 190 -8.23 -13.68 16.28
N GLY A 191 -7.49 -14.52 17.02
CA GLY A 191 -6.39 -15.31 16.48
C GLY A 191 -6.80 -16.22 15.31
N GLY A 192 -8.02 -16.78 15.35
CA GLY A 192 -8.59 -17.61 14.29
C GLY A 192 -9.18 -16.87 13.08
N LEU A 193 -9.14 -15.53 13.04
CA LEU A 193 -9.56 -14.76 11.87
C LEU A 193 -8.41 -14.66 10.85
N LEU A 194 -8.65 -15.19 9.65
CA LEU A 194 -7.71 -15.14 8.53
C LEU A 194 -8.12 -13.98 7.63
N GLY A 195 -7.31 -12.91 7.55
CA GLY A 195 -7.71 -11.74 6.77
C GLY A 195 -6.83 -10.50 6.91
N GLU A 196 -7.40 -9.39 6.49
CA GLU A 196 -6.83 -8.04 6.47
C GLU A 196 -7.82 -7.11 7.18
N PHE A 197 -7.70 -6.93 8.50
CA PHE A 197 -8.75 -6.31 9.31
C PHE A 197 -8.28 -5.43 10.47
N ALA A 198 -9.15 -4.49 10.83
CA ALA A 198 -9.15 -3.68 12.04
C ALA A 198 -10.59 -3.66 12.61
N PHE A 199 -10.74 -3.67 13.93
CA PHE A 199 -12.07 -3.67 14.55
C PHE A 199 -12.11 -2.84 15.84
N VAL A 200 -13.33 -2.42 16.19
CA VAL A 200 -13.69 -1.80 17.47
C VAL A 200 -15.01 -2.41 17.95
N LEU A 201 -15.07 -2.81 19.21
CA LEU A 201 -16.23 -3.43 19.85
C LEU A 201 -16.46 -2.80 21.23
N THR A 202 -17.57 -2.09 21.40
CA THR A 202 -17.95 -1.46 22.67
C THR A 202 -19.04 -2.25 23.38
N ASP A 203 -18.80 -2.67 24.63
CA ASP A 203 -19.81 -3.21 25.54
C ASP A 203 -20.35 -2.08 26.43
N LYS A 204 -21.52 -1.54 26.08
CA LYS A 204 -22.16 -0.42 26.78
C LYS A 204 -22.50 -0.74 28.23
N VAL A 205 -22.72 -2.02 28.57
CA VAL A 205 -23.09 -2.47 29.91
C VAL A 205 -21.85 -2.67 30.79
N LYS A 206 -20.80 -3.31 30.27
CA LYS A 206 -19.53 -3.46 30.99
C LYS A 206 -18.67 -2.18 31.00
N LYS A 207 -19.06 -1.14 30.24
CA LYS A 207 -18.31 0.11 30.03
C LYS A 207 -16.88 -0.13 29.53
N LYS A 208 -16.74 -1.03 28.54
CA LYS A 208 -15.44 -1.42 27.95
C LYS A 208 -15.43 -1.30 26.44
N VAL A 209 -14.28 -0.93 25.90
CA VAL A 209 -13.98 -0.91 24.46
C VAL A 209 -12.86 -1.91 24.19
N TYR A 210 -13.10 -2.80 23.24
CA TYR A 210 -12.17 -3.82 22.75
C TYR A 210 -11.78 -3.45 21.32
N PHE A 211 -10.49 -3.36 21.01
CA PHE A 211 -10.05 -2.99 19.66
C PHE A 211 -8.70 -3.62 19.30
N GLY A 212 -8.40 -3.69 18.01
CA GLY A 212 -7.19 -4.34 17.51
C GLY A 212 -7.21 -4.55 16.01
N LYS A 213 -6.19 -5.26 15.52
CA LYS A 213 -5.93 -5.49 14.11
C LYS A 213 -5.41 -6.90 13.84
N ASP A 214 -5.47 -7.32 12.58
CA ASP A 214 -4.94 -8.59 12.11
C ASP A 214 -3.46 -8.83 12.48
N HIS A 215 -3.01 -10.08 12.33
CA HIS A 215 -1.66 -10.54 12.70
C HIS A 215 -0.49 -9.80 12.05
N VAL A 216 -0.71 -9.08 10.94
CA VAL A 216 0.31 -8.33 10.20
C VAL A 216 0.07 -6.80 10.26
N GLY A 217 -1.15 -6.37 10.58
CA GLY A 217 -1.54 -4.96 10.64
C GLY A 217 -1.79 -4.34 9.27
N LYS A 218 -2.51 -5.06 8.39
CA LYS A 218 -2.75 -4.71 6.98
C LYS A 218 -3.80 -3.60 6.79
N ARG A 219 -4.54 -3.25 7.84
CA ARG A 219 -5.41 -2.07 7.91
C ARG A 219 -4.86 -1.04 8.88
N SER A 220 -5.12 0.25 8.66
CA SER A 220 -4.80 1.29 9.65
C SER A 220 -5.83 1.30 10.80
N LEU A 221 -5.33 1.44 12.03
CA LEU A 221 -6.12 1.73 13.22
C LEU A 221 -5.22 2.42 14.24
N LEU A 222 -5.52 3.68 14.48
CA LEU A 222 -4.85 4.58 15.40
C LEU A 222 -5.69 4.74 16.67
N PHE A 223 -5.06 5.03 17.80
CA PHE A 223 -5.75 5.40 19.04
C PHE A 223 -4.98 6.47 19.84
N SER A 224 -5.70 7.20 20.68
CA SER A 224 -5.17 8.09 21.72
C SER A 224 -6.02 7.95 22.99
N THR A 225 -5.40 8.15 24.15
CA THR A 225 -6.04 8.08 25.48
C THR A 225 -6.05 9.41 26.24
N THR A 226 -5.75 10.53 25.57
CA THR A 226 -5.54 11.85 26.20
C THR A 226 -6.80 12.39 26.88
N ASP A 227 -7.93 12.41 26.17
CA ASP A 227 -9.21 12.98 26.62
C ASP A 227 -10.30 11.89 26.68
N GLY A 228 -9.99 10.79 27.36
CA GLY A 228 -10.69 9.52 27.18
C GLY A 228 -10.12 8.78 25.95
N LEU A 229 -10.84 7.78 25.43
CA LEU A 229 -10.35 6.99 24.30
C LEU A 229 -10.92 7.51 22.98
N ALA A 230 -10.02 7.82 22.04
CA ALA A 230 -10.34 7.96 20.63
C ALA A 230 -9.67 6.81 19.84
N VAL A 231 -10.41 6.18 18.91
CA VAL A 231 -9.89 5.14 17.99
C VAL A 231 -10.39 5.44 16.59
N ALA A 232 -9.52 5.49 15.57
CA ALA A 232 -9.95 5.70 14.19
C ALA A 232 -9.01 5.08 13.15
N SER A 233 -9.53 4.79 11.96
CA SER A 233 -8.70 4.33 10.82
C SER A 233 -7.78 5.43 10.27
N VAL A 234 -8.08 6.70 10.52
CA VAL A 234 -7.24 7.89 10.24
C VAL A 234 -7.63 9.01 11.20
N PHE A 235 -6.65 9.81 11.64
CA PHE A 235 -6.87 11.08 12.30
C PHE A 235 -6.14 12.17 11.52
N SER A 236 -6.83 12.80 10.57
CA SER A 236 -6.23 13.93 9.84
C SER A 236 -6.19 15.20 10.69
N HIS A 237 -7.10 15.32 11.66
CA HIS A 237 -7.16 16.37 12.67
C HIS A 237 -7.66 15.73 13.98
N GLY A 238 -6.91 15.84 15.07
CA GLY A 238 -7.19 15.18 16.35
C GLY A 238 -6.06 15.43 17.35
N PRO A 239 -6.09 14.83 18.55
CA PRO A 239 -4.99 14.94 19.50
C PRO A 239 -3.71 14.38 18.86
N THR A 240 -2.76 15.28 18.59
CA THR A 240 -1.43 14.94 18.07
C THR A 240 -0.52 14.38 19.17
N GLU A 241 -0.83 14.69 20.42
CA GLU A 241 -0.18 14.14 21.60
C GLU A 241 -0.66 12.69 21.83
N ASP A 242 0.30 11.78 22.06
CA ASP A 242 0.13 10.35 22.35
C ASP A 242 -0.62 9.48 21.32
N LEU A 243 -0.76 9.94 20.07
CA LEU A 243 -1.37 9.16 18.99
C LEU A 243 -0.50 7.95 18.59
N GLN A 244 -1.08 6.74 18.71
CA GLN A 244 -0.38 5.46 18.51
C GLN A 244 -1.08 4.60 17.45
N GLU A 245 -0.31 3.90 16.62
CA GLU A 245 -0.81 2.81 15.77
C GLU A 245 -1.02 1.54 16.61
N CYS A 246 -2.16 0.85 16.43
CA CYS A 246 -2.37 -0.42 17.13
C CYS A 246 -1.39 -1.48 16.60
N GLN A 247 -0.76 -2.21 17.52
CA GLN A 247 0.16 -3.31 17.21
C GLN A 247 -0.59 -4.49 16.58
N PRO A 248 -0.02 -5.18 15.57
CA PRO A 248 -0.60 -6.39 14.99
C PRO A 248 -0.76 -7.50 16.03
N GLY A 249 -1.83 -8.29 15.94
CA GLY A 249 -2.02 -9.45 16.83
C GLY A 249 -2.28 -9.12 18.30
N ILE A 250 -2.57 -7.85 18.64
CA ILE A 250 -2.87 -7.41 20.01
C ILE A 250 -4.33 -6.98 20.13
N LEU A 251 -5.00 -7.49 21.18
CA LEU A 251 -6.28 -7.03 21.69
C LEU A 251 -6.03 -5.96 22.75
N TYR A 252 -6.44 -4.74 22.46
CA TYR A 252 -6.48 -3.63 23.42
C TYR A 252 -7.84 -3.64 24.12
N THR A 253 -7.85 -3.51 25.45
CA THR A 253 -9.07 -3.34 26.25
C THR A 253 -8.97 -2.04 27.02
N TYR A 254 -9.83 -1.08 26.70
CA TYR A 254 -9.99 0.17 27.44
C TYR A 254 -11.23 0.10 28.35
N SER A 255 -11.09 0.59 29.57
CA SER A 255 -12.18 0.64 30.55
C SER A 255 -12.61 2.10 30.77
N ILE A 256 -13.85 2.42 30.37
CA ILE A 256 -14.35 3.80 30.28
C ILE A 256 -14.49 4.43 31.68
N GLY A 257 -14.70 3.61 32.71
CA GLY A 257 -14.90 4.09 34.09
C GLY A 257 -13.62 4.48 34.83
N ASP A 258 -12.49 3.84 34.50
CA ASP A 258 -11.20 4.05 35.19
C ASP A 258 -10.13 4.69 34.28
N GLY A 259 -10.38 4.81 32.97
CA GLY A 259 -9.46 5.40 32.01
C GLY A 259 -8.26 4.50 31.65
N THR A 260 -8.23 3.25 32.11
CA THR A 260 -7.09 2.35 31.92
C THR A 260 -7.18 1.56 30.61
N ILE A 261 -6.02 1.20 30.08
CA ILE A 261 -5.87 0.34 28.90
C ILE A 261 -4.99 -0.87 29.23
N SER A 262 -5.43 -2.05 28.84
CA SER A 262 -4.65 -3.29 28.92
C SER A 262 -4.47 -3.93 27.53
N LYS A 263 -3.48 -4.82 27.41
CA LYS A 263 -3.14 -5.54 26.17
C LYS A 263 -3.17 -7.05 26.42
N THR A 264 -3.79 -7.79 25.51
CA THR A 264 -3.77 -9.26 25.45
C THR A 264 -3.34 -9.68 24.05
N ALA A 265 -2.31 -10.51 23.92
CA ALA A 265 -1.90 -11.02 22.60
C ALA A 265 -2.88 -12.09 22.10
N TYR A 266 -3.07 -12.19 20.79
CA TYR A 266 -3.82 -13.30 20.21
C TYR A 266 -3.00 -14.59 20.43
N PRO A 267 -3.61 -15.72 20.85
CA PRO A 267 -2.90 -16.99 20.89
C PRO A 267 -2.63 -17.46 19.46
N GLN A 268 -1.53 -18.20 19.27
CA GLN A 268 -1.12 -18.72 17.96
C GLN A 268 -0.98 -17.59 16.92
N THR A 269 -0.23 -16.53 17.28
CA THR A 269 0.24 -15.51 16.33
C THR A 269 1.00 -16.16 15.18
N LEU A 270 0.87 -15.58 13.98
CA LEU A 270 1.64 -15.87 12.77
C LEU A 270 3.03 -16.47 13.06
N HIS A 271 3.21 -17.76 12.75
CA HIS A 271 4.40 -18.49 13.13
C HIS A 271 5.56 -18.10 12.24
N SER A 272 6.48 -17.27 12.76
CA SER A 272 7.66 -16.82 12.02
C SER A 272 8.93 -17.08 12.82
N SER A 273 9.82 -17.90 12.27
CA SER A 273 11.08 -18.31 12.90
C SER A 273 12.24 -18.05 11.93
N PRO A 274 13.29 -17.31 12.33
CA PRO A 274 14.45 -17.10 11.47
C PRO A 274 15.17 -18.42 11.18
N ILE A 275 15.23 -18.82 9.91
CA ILE A 275 16.04 -19.95 9.48
C ILE A 275 17.52 -19.61 9.63
N ARG A 276 18.26 -20.48 10.29
CA ARG A 276 19.70 -20.30 10.51
C ARG A 276 20.51 -20.49 9.23
N GLY A 277 21.56 -19.71 9.08
CA GLY A 277 22.45 -19.70 7.93
C GLY A 277 23.22 -21.01 7.70
N ASN A 278 23.31 -21.89 8.70
CA ASN A 278 23.87 -23.24 8.57
C ASN A 278 23.02 -24.22 7.71
N HIS A 279 21.89 -23.75 7.17
CA HIS A 279 21.13 -24.42 6.11
C HIS A 279 21.51 -23.88 4.71
N TYR A 280 22.66 -23.21 4.58
CA TYR A 280 23.17 -22.77 3.29
C TYR A 280 23.51 -23.96 2.39
N ASP A 281 23.03 -23.91 1.15
CA ASP A 281 23.34 -24.88 0.09
C ASP A 281 23.96 -24.12 -1.09
N SER A 282 25.22 -24.43 -1.42
CA SER A 282 25.93 -23.81 -2.55
C SER A 282 25.40 -24.25 -3.91
N GLU A 283 24.78 -25.43 -3.98
CA GLU A 283 24.24 -26.02 -5.20
C GLU A 283 22.78 -25.64 -5.45
N TYR A 284 22.11 -25.01 -4.46
CA TYR A 284 20.70 -24.61 -4.52
C TYR A 284 19.79 -25.81 -4.84
N SER A 285 20.08 -26.98 -4.28
CA SER A 285 19.49 -28.28 -4.66
C SER A 285 17.97 -28.38 -4.49
N GLN A 286 17.36 -27.50 -3.70
CA GLN A 286 15.91 -27.44 -3.48
C GLN A 286 15.22 -26.31 -4.27
N LEU A 287 15.92 -25.59 -5.15
CA LEU A 287 15.43 -24.38 -5.81
C LEU A 287 14.05 -24.57 -6.45
N ASP A 288 13.89 -25.56 -7.32
CA ASP A 288 12.62 -25.82 -8.00
C ASP A 288 11.50 -26.14 -7.00
N THR A 289 11.77 -26.98 -5.99
CA THR A 289 10.83 -27.29 -4.89
C THR A 289 10.40 -26.02 -4.13
N ARG A 290 11.33 -25.08 -3.89
CA ARG A 290 11.04 -23.81 -3.21
C ARG A 290 10.22 -22.86 -4.10
N VAL A 291 10.50 -22.81 -5.40
CA VAL A 291 9.73 -22.01 -6.39
C VAL A 291 8.32 -22.56 -6.52
N ASP A 292 8.15 -23.88 -6.58
CA ASP A 292 6.85 -24.53 -6.80
C ASP A 292 5.90 -24.33 -5.62
N LYS A 293 6.41 -24.48 -4.39
CA LYS A 293 5.64 -24.16 -3.18
C LYS A 293 5.32 -22.67 -3.08
N LEU A 294 6.27 -21.78 -3.42
CA LEU A 294 6.01 -20.35 -3.42
C LEU A 294 4.92 -19.96 -4.42
N HIS A 295 4.95 -20.57 -5.61
CA HIS A 295 3.93 -20.41 -6.64
C HIS A 295 2.56 -20.87 -6.14
N GLU A 296 2.47 -22.02 -5.46
CA GLU A 296 1.23 -22.53 -4.87
C GLU A 296 0.64 -21.55 -3.84
N HIS A 297 1.43 -21.15 -2.84
CA HIS A 297 0.99 -20.23 -1.79
C HIS A 297 0.57 -18.86 -2.37
N LEU A 298 1.34 -18.27 -3.28
CA LEU A 298 0.98 -16.98 -3.90
C LEU A 298 -0.23 -17.09 -4.84
N GLN A 299 -0.38 -18.19 -5.59
CA GLN A 299 -1.54 -18.41 -6.46
C GLN A 299 -2.82 -18.54 -5.62
N LYS A 300 -2.77 -19.28 -4.50
CA LYS A 300 -3.86 -19.39 -3.51
C LYS A 300 -4.19 -18.04 -2.89
N ALA A 301 -3.17 -17.30 -2.41
CA ALA A 301 -3.33 -15.98 -1.81
C ALA A 301 -3.95 -14.95 -2.77
N CYS A 302 -3.59 -14.98 -4.05
CA CYS A 302 -4.22 -14.17 -5.10
C CYS A 302 -5.67 -14.60 -5.38
N LEU A 303 -5.93 -15.91 -5.46
CA LEU A 303 -7.25 -16.46 -5.77
C LEU A 303 -8.29 -16.11 -4.68
N LEU A 304 -7.97 -16.33 -3.40
CA LEU A 304 -8.86 -15.99 -2.29
C LEU A 304 -9.19 -14.49 -2.24
N ARG A 305 -8.18 -13.64 -2.47
CA ARG A 305 -8.32 -12.18 -2.57
C ARG A 305 -9.06 -11.71 -3.82
N GLN A 306 -9.27 -12.56 -4.81
CA GLN A 306 -9.97 -12.24 -6.05
C GLN A 306 -11.42 -12.73 -6.02
N GLN A 307 -11.67 -13.92 -5.45
CA GLN A 307 -13.01 -14.48 -5.31
C GLN A 307 -13.90 -13.63 -4.41
N THR A 308 -13.33 -13.03 -3.36
CA THR A 308 -14.04 -12.17 -2.39
C THR A 308 -14.29 -10.74 -2.88
N VAL A 309 -14.39 -10.51 -4.19
CA VAL A 309 -14.69 -9.20 -4.81
C VAL A 309 -16.11 -9.23 -5.37
N HIS A 310 -17.07 -8.83 -4.54
CA HIS A 310 -18.50 -8.78 -4.87
C HIS A 310 -19.08 -7.39 -4.60
N PRO A 311 -18.66 -6.36 -5.35
CA PRO A 311 -19.07 -4.98 -5.12
C PRO A 311 -20.58 -4.79 -5.27
N TYR A 312 -21.16 -3.89 -4.45
CA TYR A 312 -22.60 -3.60 -4.46
C TYR A 312 -23.10 -3.09 -5.83
N HIS A 313 -22.25 -2.40 -6.56
CA HIS A 313 -22.49 -1.99 -7.95
C HIS A 313 -21.53 -2.72 -8.89
N ALA A 314 -22.06 -3.29 -9.96
CA ALA A 314 -21.27 -3.98 -10.97
C ALA A 314 -20.31 -3.00 -11.67
N THR A 315 -19.01 -3.26 -11.58
CA THR A 315 -17.95 -2.44 -12.19
C THR A 315 -17.51 -3.02 -13.54
N LYS A 316 -17.06 -2.14 -14.46
CA LYS A 316 -16.48 -2.58 -15.75
C LYS A 316 -15.12 -3.26 -15.58
N THR A 317 -14.32 -2.75 -14.66
CA THR A 317 -13.08 -3.38 -14.18
C THR A 317 -13.33 -3.92 -12.77
N GLN A 318 -13.15 -5.23 -12.56
CA GLN A 318 -13.35 -5.86 -11.26
C GLN A 318 -12.22 -5.52 -10.27
N VAL A 319 -10.97 -5.61 -10.71
CA VAL A 319 -9.76 -5.39 -9.90
C VAL A 319 -8.70 -4.63 -10.69
N ALA A 320 -7.83 -3.91 -9.99
CA ALA A 320 -6.65 -3.30 -10.57
C ALA A 320 -5.38 -3.65 -9.77
N VAL A 321 -4.22 -3.43 -10.37
CA VAL A 321 -2.91 -3.67 -9.72
C VAL A 321 -2.14 -2.36 -9.66
N LEU A 322 -1.58 -2.02 -8.49
CA LEU A 322 -0.61 -0.93 -8.37
C LEU A 322 0.71 -1.37 -9.00
N PHE A 323 1.11 -0.70 -10.08
CA PHE A 323 2.01 -1.27 -11.07
C PHE A 323 3.15 -0.33 -11.46
N SER A 324 4.31 -0.48 -10.82
CA SER A 324 5.56 0.18 -11.23
C SER A 324 6.28 -0.56 -12.37
N GLY A 325 5.75 -1.71 -12.82
CA GLY A 325 6.44 -2.65 -13.70
C GLY A 325 7.55 -3.47 -13.02
N GLY A 326 7.81 -3.25 -11.73
CA GLY A 326 8.76 -4.08 -10.97
C GLY A 326 8.33 -5.54 -10.88
N LEU A 327 9.31 -6.42 -10.60
CA LEU A 327 9.15 -7.87 -10.45
C LEU A 327 7.89 -8.26 -9.65
N ASP A 328 7.68 -7.62 -8.50
CA ASP A 328 6.66 -8.01 -7.52
C ASP A 328 5.24 -7.81 -8.06
N CYS A 329 4.94 -6.58 -8.53
CA CYS A 329 3.63 -6.27 -9.09
C CYS A 329 3.36 -7.03 -10.41
N THR A 330 4.41 -7.40 -11.16
CA THR A 330 4.30 -8.17 -12.41
C THR A 330 3.97 -9.64 -12.13
N ILE A 331 4.57 -10.26 -11.11
CA ILE A 331 4.17 -11.59 -10.63
C ILE A 331 2.71 -11.59 -10.17
N ILE A 332 2.31 -10.61 -9.35
CA ILE A 332 0.92 -10.50 -8.86
C ILE A 332 -0.07 -10.32 -10.01
N ALA A 333 0.21 -9.43 -10.97
CA ALA A 333 -0.63 -9.24 -12.15
C ALA A 333 -0.79 -10.53 -12.99
N ALA A 334 0.29 -11.29 -13.18
CA ALA A 334 0.25 -12.57 -13.89
C ALA A 334 -0.55 -13.66 -13.16
N LEU A 335 -0.42 -13.75 -11.82
CA LEU A 335 -1.16 -14.72 -11.01
C LEU A 335 -2.67 -14.43 -10.98
N ILE A 336 -3.05 -13.15 -10.88
CA ILE A 336 -4.45 -12.70 -10.98
C ILE A 336 -5.02 -12.99 -12.36
N ALA A 337 -4.29 -12.64 -13.43
CA ALA A 337 -4.71 -12.95 -14.80
C ALA A 337 -4.93 -14.45 -15.02
N LYS A 338 -4.00 -15.29 -14.54
CA LYS A 338 -4.10 -16.76 -14.61
C LYS A 338 -5.27 -17.35 -13.81
N ASN A 339 -5.78 -16.68 -12.79
CA ASN A 339 -7.04 -17.07 -12.16
C ASN A 339 -8.24 -16.74 -13.09
N TYR A 340 -8.22 -15.58 -13.73
CA TYR A 340 -9.27 -15.12 -14.65
C TYR A 340 -9.31 -15.89 -15.98
N THR A 341 -8.23 -16.56 -16.40
CA THR A 341 -8.26 -17.43 -17.61
C THR A 341 -9.17 -18.66 -17.49
N ARG A 342 -9.78 -18.88 -16.32
CA ARG A 342 -10.77 -19.93 -16.05
C ARG A 342 -12.22 -19.48 -16.24
N LEU A 343 -12.46 -18.20 -16.56
CA LEU A 343 -13.80 -17.66 -16.77
C LEU A 343 -14.18 -17.65 -18.26
N ASP A 344 -15.44 -17.96 -18.56
CA ASP A 344 -15.95 -18.05 -19.94
C ASP A 344 -16.23 -16.67 -20.61
N HIS A 345 -15.93 -15.57 -19.92
CA HIS A 345 -16.16 -14.20 -20.42
C HIS A 345 -14.85 -13.38 -20.44
N PRO A 346 -14.75 -12.35 -21.30
CA PRO A 346 -13.63 -11.41 -21.28
C PRO A 346 -13.45 -10.73 -19.92
N VAL A 347 -12.20 -10.51 -19.53
CA VAL A 347 -11.80 -9.76 -18.33
C VAL A 347 -10.73 -8.75 -18.73
N THR A 348 -10.82 -7.52 -18.22
CA THR A 348 -9.75 -6.54 -18.30
C THR A 348 -9.25 -6.22 -16.90
N ILE A 349 -7.92 -6.23 -16.73
CA ILE A 349 -7.23 -5.81 -15.50
C ILE A 349 -6.58 -4.46 -15.78
N ASP A 350 -6.87 -3.46 -14.96
CA ASP A 350 -6.19 -2.17 -15.04
C ASP A 350 -4.87 -2.24 -14.24
N LEU A 351 -3.77 -1.83 -14.85
CA LEU A 351 -2.45 -1.67 -14.24
C LEU A 351 -2.24 -0.17 -13.99
N LEU A 352 -2.29 0.26 -12.73
CA LEU A 352 -2.23 1.67 -12.34
C LEU A 352 -0.78 2.07 -12.09
N THR A 353 -0.24 2.93 -12.95
CA THR A 353 1.17 3.38 -12.92
C THR A 353 1.21 4.89 -12.77
N VAL A 354 1.98 5.42 -11.82
CA VAL A 354 2.09 6.87 -11.53
C VAL A 354 3.42 7.44 -12.02
N GLY A 355 3.38 8.67 -12.55
CA GLY A 355 4.57 9.41 -12.98
C GLY A 355 4.46 10.87 -12.52
N PHE A 356 5.52 11.39 -11.92
CA PHE A 356 5.58 12.76 -11.44
C PHE A 356 6.38 13.65 -12.41
N GLU A 357 5.89 14.86 -12.64
CA GLU A 357 6.69 15.91 -13.24
C GLU A 357 7.77 16.36 -12.24
N ASN A 358 9.03 16.43 -12.70
CA ASN A 358 10.13 16.89 -11.85
C ASN A 358 10.71 18.21 -12.39
N PRO A 359 10.32 19.38 -11.85
CA PRO A 359 10.83 20.68 -12.29
C PRO A 359 12.35 20.86 -12.12
N ARG A 360 12.99 20.09 -11.22
CA ARG A 360 14.42 20.22 -10.94
C ARG A 360 15.28 19.55 -12.02
N THR A 361 14.83 18.42 -12.54
CA THR A 361 15.52 17.67 -13.62
C THR A 361 14.96 17.99 -15.00
N GLY A 362 13.72 18.50 -15.07
CA GLY A 362 13.01 18.78 -16.32
C GLY A 362 12.49 17.52 -17.03
N LEU A 363 12.48 16.37 -16.35
CA LEU A 363 11.88 15.12 -16.85
C LEU A 363 10.35 15.19 -16.77
N SER A 364 9.68 14.82 -17.85
CA SER A 364 8.23 14.60 -17.85
C SER A 364 7.86 13.28 -17.17
N PRO A 365 6.61 13.12 -16.68
CA PRO A 365 6.10 11.85 -16.18
C PRO A 365 6.35 10.65 -17.11
N SER A 366 6.19 10.87 -18.43
CA SER A 366 6.43 9.87 -19.48
C SER A 366 7.88 9.35 -19.56
N GLN A 367 8.85 10.12 -19.03
CA GLN A 367 10.29 9.84 -19.10
C GLN A 367 10.84 9.23 -17.81
N SER A 368 10.00 8.99 -16.78
CA SER A 368 10.47 8.39 -15.54
C SER A 368 10.93 6.93 -15.78
N PRO A 369 11.94 6.44 -15.05
CA PRO A 369 12.37 5.05 -15.15
C PRO A 369 11.23 4.06 -14.87
N ASP A 370 10.38 4.38 -13.89
CA ASP A 370 9.24 3.53 -13.49
C ASP A 370 8.14 3.52 -14.57
N ARG A 371 7.93 4.63 -15.31
CA ARG A 371 7.01 4.65 -16.45
C ARG A 371 7.51 3.71 -17.55
N GLN A 372 8.79 3.80 -17.93
CA GLN A 372 9.40 2.95 -18.95
C GLN A 372 9.36 1.46 -18.56
N LEU A 373 9.67 1.16 -17.28
CA LEU A 373 9.57 -0.18 -16.72
C LEU A 373 8.13 -0.71 -16.72
N SER A 374 7.15 0.12 -16.36
CA SER A 374 5.73 -0.24 -16.39
C SER A 374 5.24 -0.56 -17.81
N GLU A 375 5.72 0.14 -18.85
CA GLU A 375 5.36 -0.20 -20.23
C GLU A 375 6.01 -1.51 -20.69
N ARG A 376 7.27 -1.77 -20.33
CA ARG A 376 7.97 -3.03 -20.65
C ARG A 376 7.29 -4.24 -20.04
N SER A 377 6.95 -4.18 -18.75
CA SER A 377 6.28 -5.27 -18.04
C SER A 377 4.82 -5.42 -18.47
N TRP A 378 4.13 -4.33 -18.84
CA TRP A 378 2.80 -4.40 -19.47
C TRP A 378 2.84 -5.08 -20.84
N TYR A 379 3.86 -4.79 -21.67
CA TYR A 379 4.07 -5.48 -22.94
C TYR A 379 4.28 -6.99 -22.73
N GLU A 380 5.12 -7.39 -21.76
CA GLU A 380 5.37 -8.80 -21.45
C GLU A 380 4.10 -9.53 -20.99
N LEU A 381 3.34 -8.92 -20.07
CA LEU A 381 2.04 -9.43 -19.63
C LEU A 381 1.03 -9.54 -20.78
N SER A 382 0.90 -8.49 -21.59
CA SER A 382 -0.01 -8.47 -22.74
C SER A 382 0.35 -9.56 -23.75
N LYS A 383 1.64 -9.72 -24.07
CA LYS A 383 2.15 -10.79 -24.93
C LYS A 383 1.90 -12.19 -24.36
N LYS A 384 2.03 -12.38 -23.04
CA LYS A 384 1.75 -13.68 -22.42
C LYS A 384 0.27 -14.08 -22.56
N PHE A 385 -0.65 -13.13 -22.35
CA PHE A 385 -2.08 -13.38 -22.22
C PHE A 385 -2.92 -13.06 -23.47
N VAL A 386 -2.34 -12.58 -24.58
CA VAL A 386 -3.07 -12.15 -25.80
C VAL A 386 -4.03 -13.20 -26.39
N ASP A 387 -3.72 -14.50 -26.29
CA ASP A 387 -4.58 -15.59 -26.77
C ASP A 387 -5.63 -16.06 -25.74
N THR A 388 -5.88 -15.27 -24.69
CA THR A 388 -6.81 -15.61 -23.60
C THR A 388 -7.97 -14.61 -23.53
N ASN A 389 -8.96 -14.89 -22.68
CA ASN A 389 -10.03 -13.94 -22.33
C ASN A 389 -9.54 -12.73 -21.50
N VAL A 390 -8.27 -12.71 -21.05
CA VAL A 390 -7.72 -11.67 -20.16
C VAL A 390 -6.90 -10.64 -20.94
N SER A 391 -7.22 -9.37 -20.73
CA SER A 391 -6.52 -8.21 -21.30
C SER A 391 -6.00 -7.28 -20.20
N PHE A 392 -4.91 -6.56 -20.48
CA PHE A 392 -4.34 -5.56 -19.57
C PHE A 392 -4.45 -4.15 -20.15
N ARG A 393 -4.90 -3.21 -19.33
CA ARG A 393 -4.90 -1.78 -19.64
C ARG A 393 -3.88 -1.07 -18.74
N LEU A 394 -2.85 -0.42 -19.32
CA LEU A 394 -1.88 0.36 -18.53
C LEU A 394 -2.40 1.79 -18.37
N VAL A 395 -2.88 2.13 -17.18
CA VAL A 395 -3.45 3.45 -16.85
C VAL A 395 -2.33 4.36 -16.33
N GLN A 396 -2.02 5.39 -17.11
CA GLN A 396 -0.91 6.31 -16.88
C GLN A 396 -1.39 7.54 -16.10
N VAL A 397 -1.30 7.45 -14.77
CA VAL A 397 -1.55 8.58 -13.88
C VAL A 397 -0.34 9.50 -13.94
N ASP A 398 -0.41 10.55 -14.77
CA ASP A 398 0.57 11.63 -14.77
C ASP A 398 0.15 12.69 -13.74
N VAL A 399 1.13 13.22 -13.00
CA VAL A 399 0.93 14.22 -11.93
C VAL A 399 1.83 15.42 -12.20
N SER A 400 1.21 16.58 -12.42
CA SER A 400 1.93 17.85 -12.57
C SER A 400 2.53 18.33 -11.24
N TYR A 401 3.53 19.21 -11.31
CA TYR A 401 4.10 19.80 -10.09
C TYR A 401 3.07 20.63 -9.29
N GLY A 402 2.11 21.26 -9.98
CA GLY A 402 1.00 21.98 -9.36
C GLY A 402 0.08 21.05 -8.55
N GLU A 403 -0.32 19.90 -9.12
CA GLU A 403 -1.10 18.91 -8.37
C GLU A 403 -0.30 18.34 -7.19
N TRP A 404 0.98 18.05 -7.36
CA TRP A 404 1.82 17.58 -6.26
C TRP A 404 1.85 18.58 -5.10
N LEU A 405 2.04 19.88 -5.38
CA LEU A 405 1.99 20.94 -4.37
C LEU A 405 0.63 21.02 -3.69
N ALA A 406 -0.44 21.06 -4.48
CA ALA A 406 -1.82 21.16 -4.01
C ALA A 406 -2.21 20.04 -3.04
N HIS A 407 -1.84 18.80 -3.33
CA HIS A 407 -2.20 17.64 -2.51
C HIS A 407 -1.21 17.36 -1.36
N ARG A 408 -0.01 17.97 -1.32
CA ARG A 408 1.04 17.67 -0.33
C ARG A 408 0.55 17.76 1.12
N SER A 409 -0.19 18.82 1.45
CA SER A 409 -0.68 19.04 2.82
C SER A 409 -1.70 17.97 3.24
N ARG A 410 -2.66 17.65 2.36
CA ARG A 410 -3.62 16.56 2.57
C ARG A 410 -2.94 15.22 2.79
N VAL A 411 -1.94 14.87 1.97
CA VAL A 411 -1.22 13.59 2.11
C VAL A 411 -0.51 13.52 3.46
N LEU A 412 0.19 14.58 3.90
CA LEU A 412 0.81 14.65 5.22
C LEU A 412 -0.20 14.40 6.36
N GLY A 413 -1.38 15.03 6.30
CA GLY A 413 -2.45 14.81 7.27
C GLY A 413 -3.00 13.37 7.27
N LEU A 414 -3.07 12.73 6.10
CA LEU A 414 -3.50 11.32 5.98
C LEU A 414 -2.47 10.32 6.54
N ILE A 415 -1.16 10.60 6.40
CA ILE A 415 -0.11 9.63 6.79
C ILE A 415 0.30 9.69 8.27
N HIS A 416 -0.02 10.79 8.97
CA HIS A 416 0.23 10.95 10.40
C HIS A 416 -0.17 9.71 11.23
N PRO A 417 0.63 9.25 12.23
CA PRO A 417 1.79 9.92 12.85
C PRO A 417 3.10 9.88 12.04
N THR A 418 3.23 9.04 11.00
CA THR A 418 4.42 9.07 10.16
C THR A 418 4.43 10.36 9.33
N SER A 419 5.59 11.01 9.23
CA SER A 419 5.69 12.39 8.73
C SER A 419 7.05 12.75 8.14
N THR A 420 7.94 11.77 7.91
CA THR A 420 9.23 12.05 7.25
C THR A 420 9.02 12.32 5.76
N GLU A 421 9.96 13.04 5.13
CA GLU A 421 9.95 13.24 3.67
C GLU A 421 10.05 11.91 2.89
N MET A 422 10.56 10.83 3.51
CA MET A 422 10.55 9.48 2.91
C MET A 422 9.17 8.83 2.99
N ASP A 423 8.43 9.03 4.11
CA ASP A 423 7.05 8.57 4.22
C ASP A 423 6.16 9.29 3.20
N LEU A 424 6.32 10.61 3.09
CA LEU A 424 5.62 11.42 2.11
C LEU A 424 5.93 10.98 0.68
N SER A 425 7.20 10.78 0.31
CA SER A 425 7.57 10.45 -1.07
C SER A 425 7.06 9.08 -1.54
N ILE A 426 6.89 8.12 -0.62
CA ILE A 426 6.28 6.81 -0.91
C ILE A 426 4.74 6.93 -0.92
N ALA A 427 4.16 7.48 0.13
CA ALA A 427 2.70 7.52 0.28
C ALA A 427 2.02 8.44 -0.75
N ILE A 428 2.68 9.51 -1.22
CA ILE A 428 2.12 10.37 -2.28
C ILE A 428 2.05 9.63 -3.63
N ALA A 429 2.98 8.71 -3.90
CA ALA A 429 2.91 7.85 -5.08
C ALA A 429 1.69 6.91 -5.00
N PHE A 430 1.47 6.27 -3.84
CA PHE A 430 0.29 5.44 -3.61
C PHE A 430 -1.03 6.23 -3.67
N TYR A 431 -1.06 7.42 -3.07
CA TYR A 431 -2.19 8.35 -3.09
C TYR A 431 -2.57 8.75 -4.52
N PHE A 432 -1.60 9.14 -5.37
CA PHE A 432 -1.90 9.51 -6.75
C PHE A 432 -2.20 8.29 -7.63
N ALA A 433 -1.45 7.19 -7.53
CA ALA A 433 -1.71 5.97 -8.30
C ALA A 433 -3.13 5.40 -8.06
N SER A 434 -3.70 5.63 -6.88
CA SER A 434 -5.06 5.22 -6.53
C SER A 434 -6.14 6.29 -6.78
N ARG A 435 -5.78 7.54 -7.07
CA ARG A 435 -6.73 8.67 -7.26
C ARG A 435 -7.76 8.38 -8.36
N PRO A 436 -9.06 8.68 -8.15
CA PRO A 436 -10.06 8.64 -9.22
C PRO A 436 -9.81 9.80 -10.20
N GLY A 437 -9.89 9.53 -11.50
CA GLY A 437 -9.65 10.54 -12.52
C GLY A 437 -9.71 9.97 -13.92
N LYS A 438 -9.68 10.86 -14.92
CA LYS A 438 -9.53 10.53 -16.33
C LYS A 438 -8.05 10.58 -16.69
N PHE A 439 -7.52 9.50 -17.25
CA PHE A 439 -6.10 9.36 -17.57
C PHE A 439 -5.90 8.75 -18.95
N ALA A 440 -4.70 8.91 -19.51
CA ALA A 440 -4.28 8.15 -20.67
C ALA A 440 -4.18 6.67 -20.29
N ALA A 441 -4.70 5.78 -21.14
CA ALA A 441 -4.62 4.35 -20.89
C ALA A 441 -4.27 3.56 -22.16
N LEU A 442 -3.20 2.75 -22.06
CA LEU A 442 -2.70 1.93 -23.15
C LEU A 442 -3.41 0.58 -23.21
N ARG A 443 -3.67 0.09 -24.42
CA ARG A 443 -4.21 -1.24 -24.72
C ARG A 443 -3.41 -1.90 -25.84
N ALA A 444 -3.36 -3.22 -25.85
CA ALA A 444 -2.87 -3.98 -26.99
C ALA A 444 -3.87 -3.78 -28.14
N GLY A 445 -3.41 -3.20 -29.24
CA GLY A 445 -4.24 -2.92 -30.41
C GLY A 445 -4.46 -4.15 -31.29
N HIS A 446 -5.33 -4.04 -32.30
CA HIS A 446 -5.69 -5.17 -33.18
C HIS A 446 -4.52 -5.85 -33.92
N SER A 447 -3.36 -5.21 -34.05
CA SER A 447 -2.14 -5.79 -34.65
C SER A 447 -1.16 -6.39 -33.63
N PHE A 448 -1.54 -6.50 -32.36
CA PHE A 448 -0.70 -7.04 -31.28
C PHE A 448 -0.83 -8.57 -31.18
N ASP A 449 0.27 -9.31 -31.31
CA ASP A 449 0.31 -10.78 -31.21
C ASP A 449 1.61 -11.31 -30.58
N LYS A 450 1.71 -12.64 -30.42
CA LYS A 450 2.88 -13.31 -29.80
C LYS A 450 4.16 -13.32 -30.64
N SER A 451 4.09 -13.03 -31.94
CA SER A 451 5.27 -12.99 -32.82
C SER A 451 6.12 -11.73 -32.60
N ILE A 452 5.50 -10.62 -32.19
CA ILE A 452 6.17 -9.34 -31.94
C ILE A 452 7.31 -9.51 -30.94
N ILE A 453 8.49 -8.99 -31.26
CA ILE A 453 9.63 -8.91 -30.34
C ILE A 453 9.79 -7.48 -29.81
N TRP A 454 10.47 -7.33 -28.66
CA TRP A 454 10.56 -6.07 -27.94
C TRP A 454 11.22 -4.94 -28.74
N THR A 455 12.19 -5.25 -29.60
CA THR A 455 12.81 -4.28 -30.51
C THR A 455 11.80 -3.71 -31.50
N ASP A 456 11.08 -4.59 -32.18
CA ASP A 456 10.10 -4.23 -33.21
C ASP A 456 8.92 -3.48 -32.61
N PHE A 457 8.52 -3.86 -31.38
CA PHE A 457 7.54 -3.14 -30.57
C PHE A 457 7.96 -1.70 -30.28
N LEU A 458 9.21 -1.47 -29.86
CA LEU A 458 9.73 -0.12 -29.59
C LEU A 458 9.82 0.72 -30.88
N GLU A 459 10.24 0.13 -32.00
CA GLU A 459 10.36 0.83 -33.28
C GLU A 459 9.00 1.16 -33.92
N ASN A 460 7.97 0.34 -33.69
CA ASN A 460 6.67 0.45 -34.34
C ASN A 460 5.51 0.59 -33.33
N ARG A 461 5.77 1.18 -32.16
CA ARG A 461 4.87 1.24 -31.00
C ARG A 461 3.42 1.60 -31.35
N ASP A 462 3.23 2.65 -32.15
CA ASP A 462 1.91 3.19 -32.48
C ASP A 462 1.07 2.27 -33.40
N LYS A 463 1.70 1.24 -34.00
CA LYS A 463 1.00 0.16 -34.72
C LYS A 463 0.38 -0.86 -33.75
N PHE A 464 0.97 -1.02 -32.58
CA PHE A 464 0.67 -2.10 -31.64
C PHE A 464 -0.06 -1.64 -30.38
N VAL A 465 -0.06 -0.32 -30.09
CA VAL A 465 -0.64 0.27 -28.88
C VAL A 465 -1.78 1.22 -29.24
N GLU A 466 -2.97 0.92 -28.72
CA GLU A 466 -4.10 1.86 -28.75
C GLU A 466 -4.13 2.68 -27.45
N THR A 467 -4.39 3.98 -27.54
CA THR A 467 -4.43 4.87 -26.36
C THR A 467 -5.80 5.51 -26.19
N GLU A 468 -6.41 5.34 -25.01
CA GLU A 468 -7.65 5.98 -24.58
C GLU A 468 -7.32 7.22 -23.73
N GLN A 469 -7.64 8.42 -24.20
CA GLN A 469 -7.15 9.69 -23.61
C GLN A 469 -7.99 10.23 -22.43
N GLU A 470 -9.11 9.59 -22.08
CA GLU A 470 -9.96 9.99 -20.95
C GLU A 470 -10.47 8.76 -20.16
N TYR A 471 -9.63 7.74 -19.98
CA TYR A 471 -10.04 6.51 -19.30
C TYR A 471 -10.23 6.74 -17.79
N PHE A 472 -11.35 6.25 -17.25
CA PHE A 472 -11.62 6.21 -15.81
C PHE A 472 -11.65 4.75 -15.32
N SER A 473 -10.72 4.39 -14.44
CA SER A 473 -10.71 3.06 -13.81
C SER A 473 -11.78 2.98 -12.71
N SER A 474 -12.76 2.09 -12.90
CA SER A 474 -13.82 1.83 -11.92
C SER A 474 -13.40 0.87 -10.80
N ALA A 475 -12.13 0.42 -10.76
CA ALA A 475 -11.69 -0.58 -9.80
C ALA A 475 -11.67 -0.03 -8.37
N LYS A 476 -12.51 -0.62 -7.50
CA LYS A 476 -12.54 -0.34 -6.05
C LYS A 476 -11.50 -1.17 -5.29
N VAL A 477 -11.11 -2.33 -5.80
CA VAL A 477 -10.11 -3.23 -5.21
C VAL A 477 -8.80 -3.14 -5.98
N LEU A 478 -7.73 -2.85 -5.25
CA LEU A 478 -6.36 -2.74 -5.74
C LEU A 478 -5.51 -3.87 -5.15
N PHE A 479 -4.62 -4.44 -5.95
CA PHE A 479 -3.62 -5.41 -5.51
C PHE A 479 -2.23 -4.76 -5.47
N SER A 480 -1.41 -5.14 -4.48
CA SER A 480 -0.04 -4.63 -4.30
C SER A 480 1.02 -5.72 -4.26
N GLY A 481 2.24 -5.36 -4.67
CA GLY A 481 3.47 -6.13 -4.45
C GLY A 481 4.15 -5.87 -3.09
N LEU A 482 3.59 -5.01 -2.23
CA LEU A 482 4.10 -4.75 -0.88
C LEU A 482 4.23 -6.03 -0.05
N GLY A 483 5.28 -6.13 0.78
CA GLY A 483 5.68 -7.34 1.50
C GLY A 483 6.79 -8.14 0.80
N ALA A 484 6.93 -8.03 -0.53
CA ALA A 484 7.94 -8.77 -1.27
C ALA A 484 9.39 -8.30 -0.99
N ASP A 485 9.59 -7.04 -0.57
CA ASP A 485 10.91 -6.50 -0.23
C ASP A 485 11.40 -7.04 1.12
N GLU A 486 10.50 -7.05 2.09
CA GLU A 486 10.67 -7.47 3.47
C GLU A 486 10.85 -9.00 3.56
N LEU A 487 10.08 -9.77 2.77
CA LEU A 487 10.12 -11.22 2.79
C LEU A 487 11.28 -11.84 1.97
N TYR A 488 11.72 -11.22 0.88
CA TYR A 488 12.64 -11.83 -0.10
C TYR A 488 13.95 -11.03 -0.35
N GLY A 489 14.32 -10.12 0.54
CA GLY A 489 15.63 -9.46 0.44
C GLY A 489 15.69 -8.37 -0.63
N GLY A 490 14.73 -7.45 -0.63
CA GLY A 490 14.60 -6.42 -1.67
C GLY A 490 15.42 -5.14 -1.48
N TYR A 491 15.77 -4.79 -0.24
CA TYR A 491 16.53 -3.57 0.07
C TYR A 491 18.04 -3.71 -0.16
N SER A 492 18.71 -2.61 -0.50
CA SER A 492 20.17 -2.58 -0.71
C SER A 492 20.95 -2.96 0.55
N ARG A 493 20.48 -2.62 1.75
CA ARG A 493 21.13 -3.04 3.00
C ARG A 493 21.23 -4.56 3.16
N HIS A 494 20.29 -5.33 2.60
CA HIS A 494 20.33 -6.79 2.66
C HIS A 494 21.45 -7.37 1.78
N GLU A 495 21.77 -6.68 0.69
CA GLU A 495 22.91 -6.96 -0.17
C GLU A 495 24.23 -6.57 0.55
N SER A 496 24.24 -5.41 1.21
CA SER A 496 25.43 -4.90 1.92
C SER A 496 25.89 -5.71 3.13
N ILE A 497 25.04 -6.53 3.74
CA ILE A 497 25.45 -7.51 4.78
C ILE A 497 26.67 -8.31 4.31
N PHE A 498 26.68 -8.70 3.03
CA PHE A 498 27.71 -9.54 2.46
C PHE A 498 28.95 -8.79 2.00
N ASP A 499 29.02 -7.45 2.07
CA ASP A 499 30.08 -6.66 1.40
C ASP A 499 31.49 -7.00 1.92
N SER A 500 31.63 -7.34 3.21
CA SER A 500 32.87 -7.76 3.86
C SER A 500 33.42 -9.10 3.36
N LEU A 501 32.56 -9.99 2.84
CA LEU A 501 32.88 -11.37 2.47
C LEU A 501 33.89 -11.42 1.30
N LYS A 502 34.89 -12.30 1.39
CA LYS A 502 35.94 -12.44 0.36
C LYS A 502 35.78 -13.75 -0.41
N GLU A 503 36.39 -13.83 -1.59
CA GLU A 503 36.44 -15.09 -2.34
C GLU A 503 37.27 -16.14 -1.56
N GLY A 504 36.82 -17.39 -1.55
CA GLY A 504 37.43 -18.45 -0.73
C GLY A 504 37.06 -18.38 0.76
N PHE A 505 35.92 -17.76 1.10
CA PHE A 505 35.39 -17.73 2.47
C PHE A 505 35.20 -19.14 3.06
N ALA A 506 35.35 -19.26 4.38
CA ALA A 506 34.95 -20.45 5.11
C ALA A 506 33.43 -20.53 5.25
N GLU A 507 32.89 -21.75 5.28
CA GLU A 507 31.44 -22.02 5.36
C GLU A 507 30.77 -21.29 6.55
N ASN A 508 31.45 -21.26 7.71
CA ASN A 508 30.96 -20.55 8.89
C ASN A 508 30.87 -19.02 8.72
N GLU A 509 31.68 -18.41 7.84
CA GLU A 509 31.57 -16.96 7.56
C GLU A 509 30.26 -16.67 6.83
N ILE A 510 29.93 -17.44 5.80
CA ILE A 510 28.68 -17.26 5.05
C ILE A 510 27.44 -17.66 5.86
N HIS A 511 27.55 -18.65 6.75
CA HIS A 511 26.49 -19.00 7.71
C HIS A 511 26.14 -17.80 8.62
N SER A 512 27.14 -17.15 9.21
CA SER A 512 26.94 -15.98 10.08
C SER A 512 26.27 -14.81 9.35
N LEU A 513 26.61 -14.57 8.08
CA LEU A 513 26.00 -13.52 7.28
C LEU A 513 24.55 -13.85 6.86
N TYR A 514 24.24 -15.13 6.67
CA TYR A 514 22.87 -15.57 6.44
C TYR A 514 22.01 -15.56 7.71
N ASP A 515 22.58 -15.78 8.90
CA ASP A 515 21.90 -15.51 10.17
C ASP A 515 21.55 -14.02 10.31
N GLU A 516 22.49 -13.11 9.96
CA GLU A 516 22.25 -11.66 9.93
C GLU A 516 21.16 -11.27 8.92
N LEU A 517 21.18 -11.84 7.71
CA LEU A 517 20.12 -11.62 6.72
C LEU A 517 18.76 -12.10 7.24
N SER A 518 18.67 -13.30 7.80
CA SER A 518 17.44 -13.82 8.40
C SER A 518 16.91 -12.89 9.50
N ALA A 519 17.78 -12.38 10.38
CA ALA A 519 17.40 -11.42 11.41
C ALA A 519 16.91 -10.08 10.83
N SER A 520 17.57 -9.58 9.76
CA SER A 520 17.18 -8.33 9.08
C SER A 520 15.78 -8.43 8.45
N LEU A 521 15.49 -9.54 7.76
CA LEU A 521 14.18 -9.80 7.14
C LEU A 521 13.07 -10.01 8.19
N MET A 522 13.39 -10.69 9.30
CA MET A 522 12.47 -10.86 10.43
C MET A 522 12.13 -9.53 11.11
N TYR A 523 13.10 -8.62 11.25
CA TYR A 523 12.83 -7.27 11.75
C TYR A 523 11.91 -6.49 10.81
N ASP A 524 12.14 -6.59 9.49
CA ASP A 524 11.36 -5.88 8.48
C ASP A 524 9.89 -6.29 8.47
N ILE A 525 9.61 -7.60 8.41
CA ILE A 525 8.22 -8.09 8.36
C ILE A 525 7.46 -7.79 9.67
N ASN A 526 8.17 -7.76 10.82
CA ASN A 526 7.56 -7.39 12.11
C ASN A 526 7.30 -5.88 12.24
N ALA A 527 8.05 -5.03 11.53
CA ALA A 527 7.92 -3.57 11.56
C ALA A 527 7.06 -2.99 10.40
N ILE A 528 6.67 -3.82 9.43
CA ILE A 528 6.00 -3.38 8.19
C ILE A 528 4.69 -2.61 8.42
N TYR A 529 3.95 -2.93 9.50
CA TYR A 529 2.67 -2.28 9.82
C TYR A 529 2.80 -0.78 10.10
N GLU A 530 3.86 -0.41 10.83
CA GLU A 530 4.18 0.95 11.24
C GLU A 530 4.90 1.72 10.11
N ARG A 531 5.80 1.03 9.40
CA ARG A 531 6.68 1.65 8.39
C ARG A 531 6.10 1.75 7.00
N ASN A 532 5.05 0.98 6.68
CA ASN A 532 4.45 0.92 5.35
C ASN A 532 2.92 0.87 5.44
N LEU A 533 2.36 -0.21 5.99
CA LEU A 533 0.93 -0.55 5.78
C LEU A 533 -0.01 0.51 6.33
N GLY A 534 0.21 1.02 7.54
CA GLY A 534 -0.65 2.02 8.16
C GLY A 534 -0.77 3.31 7.33
N ARG A 535 0.37 3.88 6.91
CA ARG A 535 0.37 5.11 6.09
C ARG A 535 -0.19 4.88 4.68
N ASP A 536 0.15 3.74 4.07
CA ASP A 536 -0.20 3.45 2.68
C ASP A 536 -1.70 3.11 2.57
N ASP A 537 -2.28 2.38 3.55
CA ASP A 537 -3.72 2.14 3.69
C ASP A 537 -4.51 3.44 3.94
N ARG A 538 -4.01 4.38 4.77
CA ARG A 538 -4.66 5.68 4.97
C ARG A 538 -4.67 6.53 3.69
N ALA A 539 -3.54 6.59 2.98
CA ALA A 539 -3.42 7.33 1.73
C ALA A 539 -4.38 6.81 0.65
N ILE A 540 -4.37 5.50 0.38
CA ILE A 540 -5.19 4.86 -0.66
C ILE A 540 -6.68 4.87 -0.30
N SER A 541 -7.02 4.53 0.94
CA SER A 541 -8.42 4.46 1.36
C SER A 541 -9.11 5.81 1.32
N SER A 542 -8.38 6.94 1.36
CA SER A 542 -8.96 8.29 1.20
C SER A 542 -9.66 8.55 -0.16
N TRP A 543 -9.62 7.56 -1.06
CA TRP A 543 -10.30 7.54 -2.36
C TRP A 543 -11.41 6.48 -2.47
N GLY A 544 -11.84 5.87 -1.37
CA GLY A 544 -12.85 4.81 -1.38
C GLY A 544 -12.38 3.56 -2.13
N LYS A 545 -11.11 3.18 -1.92
CA LYS A 545 -10.47 2.01 -2.53
C LYS A 545 -9.81 1.13 -1.48
N GLU A 546 -9.96 -0.18 -1.64
CA GLU A 546 -9.36 -1.18 -0.77
C GLU A 546 -8.06 -1.74 -1.39
N LEU A 547 -7.00 -1.79 -0.58
CA LEU A 547 -5.76 -2.47 -0.95
C LEU A 547 -5.73 -3.91 -0.41
N ARG A 548 -5.32 -4.88 -1.24
CA ARG A 548 -5.14 -6.30 -0.89
C ARG A 548 -3.69 -6.75 -1.11
N TYR A 549 -3.17 -7.61 -0.23
CA TYR A 549 -1.74 -7.90 -0.12
C TYR A 549 -1.41 -9.40 -0.20
N PRO A 550 -1.30 -10.02 -1.41
CA PRO A 550 -1.04 -11.46 -1.52
C PRO A 550 0.30 -11.91 -0.94
N TYR A 551 1.35 -11.07 -0.96
CA TYR A 551 2.61 -11.37 -0.29
C TYR A 551 2.52 -11.38 1.24
N LEU A 552 1.52 -10.69 1.81
CA LEU A 552 1.27 -10.60 3.25
C LEU A 552 0.10 -11.50 3.68
N ASP A 553 -0.17 -12.53 2.89
CA ASP A 553 -0.97 -13.66 3.31
C ASP A 553 -0.25 -14.47 4.38
N ASN A 554 -0.98 -15.02 5.33
CA ASN A 554 -0.39 -15.74 6.45
C ASN A 554 0.39 -16.97 5.95
N ASP A 555 -0.17 -17.77 5.05
CA ASP A 555 0.50 -18.95 4.49
C ASP A 555 1.79 -18.57 3.75
N VAL A 556 1.78 -17.42 3.05
CA VAL A 556 2.94 -16.91 2.29
C VAL A 556 4.04 -16.41 3.24
N ILE A 557 3.70 -15.69 4.30
CA ILE A 557 4.69 -15.24 5.29
C ILE A 557 5.28 -16.43 6.05
N GLU A 558 4.46 -17.37 6.53
CA GLU A 558 4.93 -18.54 7.27
C GLU A 558 5.82 -19.44 6.38
N PHE A 559 5.44 -19.67 5.12
CA PHE A 559 6.30 -20.38 4.18
C PHE A 559 7.60 -19.62 3.88
N SER A 560 7.54 -18.29 3.73
CA SER A 560 8.72 -17.46 3.47
C SER A 560 9.67 -17.39 4.67
N THR A 561 9.16 -17.35 5.89
CA THR A 561 10.00 -17.25 7.11
C THR A 561 10.53 -18.60 7.56
N ASN A 562 9.70 -19.66 7.52
CA ASN A 562 10.04 -20.98 8.07
C ASN A 562 10.47 -22.01 7.02
N GLY A 563 10.11 -21.81 5.75
CA GLY A 563 10.29 -22.79 4.67
C GLY A 563 11.20 -22.38 3.52
N ILE A 564 11.82 -21.19 3.56
CA ILE A 564 12.71 -20.65 2.52
C ILE A 564 14.00 -20.11 3.15
N GLU A 565 15.08 -20.86 3.00
CA GLU A 565 16.41 -20.50 3.50
C GLU A 565 16.90 -19.16 2.90
N PRO A 566 17.65 -18.34 3.66
CA PRO A 566 18.01 -16.97 3.27
C PRO A 566 18.83 -16.86 1.97
N HIS A 567 19.58 -17.90 1.59
CA HIS A 567 20.33 -17.95 0.33
C HIS A 567 19.42 -18.01 -0.92
N TYR A 568 18.21 -18.58 -0.82
CA TYR A 568 17.21 -18.48 -1.88
C TYR A 568 16.65 -17.05 -2.04
N LYS A 569 16.76 -16.21 -1.00
CA LYS A 569 16.25 -14.82 -1.02
C LYS A 569 17.28 -13.87 -1.65
N ILE A 570 18.54 -13.97 -1.24
CA ILE A 570 19.67 -13.25 -1.86
C ILE A 570 20.73 -14.25 -2.30
N ARG A 571 20.84 -14.44 -3.61
CA ARG A 571 21.88 -15.28 -4.20
C ARG A 571 23.18 -14.49 -4.33
N LEU A 572 24.24 -15.03 -3.74
CA LEU A 572 25.63 -14.61 -3.91
C LEU A 572 26.28 -15.34 -5.09
N SER A 573 27.11 -14.62 -5.87
CA SER A 573 27.93 -15.20 -6.94
C SER A 573 29.19 -14.36 -7.21
N TRP A 574 30.13 -14.89 -7.99
CA TRP A 574 31.36 -14.20 -8.42
C TRP A 574 31.49 -14.24 -9.94
N ALA A 575 31.62 -13.07 -10.58
CA ALA A 575 31.69 -12.94 -12.04
C ALA A 575 32.92 -12.12 -12.47
N ASN A 576 33.48 -12.43 -13.65
CA ASN A 576 34.54 -11.64 -14.26
C ASN A 576 33.94 -10.51 -15.09
N ILE A 577 34.18 -9.25 -14.69
CA ILE A 577 33.74 -8.06 -15.42
C ILE A 577 34.93 -7.44 -16.15
N LYS A 578 34.76 -7.19 -17.46
CA LYS A 578 35.71 -6.41 -18.26
C LYS A 578 35.61 -4.93 -17.89
N THR A 579 36.71 -4.37 -17.40
CA THR A 579 36.85 -2.94 -17.12
C THR A 579 37.83 -2.30 -18.09
N LYS A 580 37.88 -0.96 -18.15
CA LYS A 580 38.90 -0.20 -18.91
C LYS A 580 40.35 -0.48 -18.46
N LYS A 581 40.56 -1.17 -17.32
CA LYS A 581 41.88 -1.55 -16.78
C LYS A 581 42.14 -3.07 -16.85
N GLY A 582 41.33 -3.84 -17.58
CA GLY A 582 41.41 -5.29 -17.68
C GLY A 582 40.22 -6.00 -17.02
N GLU A 583 40.26 -7.33 -17.00
CA GLU A 583 39.25 -8.15 -16.33
C GLU A 583 39.44 -8.13 -14.81
N LYS A 584 38.35 -7.90 -14.07
CA LYS A 584 38.31 -7.96 -12.61
C LYS A 584 37.21 -8.93 -12.19
N ARG A 585 37.56 -9.92 -11.37
CA ARG A 585 36.55 -10.74 -10.68
C ARG A 585 35.90 -9.90 -9.58
N VAL A 586 34.58 -9.86 -9.57
CA VAL A 586 33.77 -9.11 -8.60
C VAL A 586 32.64 -9.98 -8.08
N LYS A 587 32.19 -9.63 -6.88
CA LYS A 587 31.00 -10.17 -6.26
C LYS A 587 29.76 -9.64 -7.00
N VAL A 588 28.79 -10.52 -7.26
CA VAL A 588 27.53 -10.19 -7.92
C VAL A 588 26.39 -10.78 -7.11
N TYR A 589 25.38 -9.95 -6.84
CA TYR A 589 24.24 -10.28 -6.01
C TYR A 589 22.95 -10.32 -6.83
N SER A 590 22.07 -11.26 -6.50
CA SER A 590 20.70 -11.28 -7.00
C SER A 590 19.72 -11.19 -5.83
N ARG A 591 19.29 -9.96 -5.53
CA ARG A 591 18.15 -9.67 -4.63
C ARG A 591 16.86 -10.30 -5.17
N LYS A 592 16.03 -10.83 -4.28
CA LYS A 592 14.77 -11.54 -4.59
C LYS A 592 14.97 -12.75 -5.51
N TYR A 593 16.05 -13.52 -5.33
CA TYR A 593 16.43 -14.57 -6.27
C TYR A 593 15.29 -15.58 -6.52
N LEU A 594 14.63 -16.09 -5.47
CA LEU A 594 13.50 -17.00 -5.61
C LEU A 594 12.30 -16.42 -6.38
N LEU A 595 12.01 -15.11 -6.22
CA LEU A 595 10.95 -14.45 -6.99
C LEU A 595 11.33 -14.27 -8.46
N ARG A 596 12.61 -14.08 -8.78
CA ARG A 596 13.09 -14.08 -10.18
C ARG A 596 12.94 -15.45 -10.82
N GLN A 597 13.24 -16.51 -10.08
CA GLN A 597 13.00 -17.88 -10.56
C GLN A 597 11.50 -18.19 -10.72
N LEU A 598 10.65 -17.66 -9.82
CA LEU A 598 9.20 -17.70 -10.00
C LEU A 598 8.74 -16.94 -11.26
N ALA A 599 9.28 -15.75 -11.53
CA ALA A 599 8.98 -15.02 -12.75
C ALA A 599 9.40 -15.80 -14.02
N HIS A 600 10.58 -16.45 -14.03
CA HIS A 600 10.93 -17.38 -15.11
C HIS A 600 9.95 -18.56 -15.24
N LYS A 601 9.52 -19.19 -14.13
CA LYS A 601 8.50 -20.27 -14.12
C LYS A 601 7.13 -19.78 -14.62
N LEU A 602 6.84 -18.49 -14.51
CA LEU A 602 5.63 -17.85 -15.01
C LEU A 602 5.80 -17.32 -16.46
N ASP A 603 6.88 -17.66 -17.17
CA ASP A 603 7.24 -17.14 -18.49
C ASP A 603 7.32 -15.60 -18.56
N LEU A 604 7.91 -14.97 -17.54
CA LEU A 604 8.14 -13.52 -17.43
C LEU A 604 9.66 -13.20 -17.39
N PRO A 605 10.45 -13.58 -18.42
CA PRO A 605 11.91 -13.41 -18.41
C PRO A 605 12.35 -11.94 -18.29
N MET A 606 11.62 -10.97 -18.86
CA MET A 606 11.99 -9.56 -18.77
C MET A 606 11.88 -9.09 -17.32
N ALA A 607 10.73 -9.30 -16.67
CA ALA A 607 10.57 -8.97 -15.24
C ALA A 607 11.57 -9.71 -14.34
N ALA A 608 11.91 -10.97 -14.67
CA ALA A 608 12.89 -11.77 -13.94
C ALA A 608 14.33 -11.22 -14.04
N GLU A 609 14.70 -10.61 -15.17
CA GLU A 609 16.03 -10.06 -15.44
C GLU A 609 16.19 -8.58 -15.00
N GLU A 610 15.09 -7.87 -14.72
CA GLU A 610 15.14 -6.44 -14.38
C GLU A 610 15.92 -6.15 -13.09
N VAL A 611 16.97 -5.33 -13.21
CA VAL A 611 17.83 -4.97 -12.07
C VAL A 611 17.10 -3.98 -11.18
N LYS A 612 16.80 -4.35 -9.92
CA LYS A 612 16.05 -3.48 -9.00
C LYS A 612 16.83 -2.19 -8.70
N ARG A 613 16.36 -1.10 -9.29
CA ARG A 613 16.66 0.29 -8.91
C ARG A 613 15.83 0.65 -7.67
N ALA A 614 16.34 1.52 -6.81
CA ALA A 614 15.50 2.10 -5.75
C ALA A 614 14.50 3.08 -6.38
N ILE A 615 13.37 3.34 -5.70
CA ILE A 615 12.40 4.36 -6.12
C ILE A 615 13.14 5.71 -6.20
N GLN A 616 13.10 6.34 -7.37
CA GLN A 616 13.73 7.63 -7.65
C GLN A 616 12.64 8.66 -7.94
N ASN A 617 11.95 9.10 -6.88
CA ASN A 617 10.97 10.19 -6.92
C ASN A 617 11.69 11.56 -6.80
#